data_AF-A0A170WYI4-F1
#
_entry.id   AF-A0A170WYI4-F1
#
_cell.length_a   1.000
_cell.length_b   1.000
_cell.length_c   1.000
_cell.angle_alpha   90.00
_cell.angle_beta   90.00
_cell.angle_gamma   90.00
#
_symmetry.space_group_name_H-M   'P 1'
#
loop_
_entity.id
_entity.type
_entity.pdbx_description
1 polymer ?
#
loop_
_entity_poly.entity_id
_entity_poly.type
_entity_poly.pdbx_seq_one_letter_code
_entity_poly.pdbx_strand_id
1 'polypeptide(L)'
;FLLVLKSFQQEVSEKLPQICHKCLTRKAQAAPRAGTPGFRPPEVLLKYPHQTTAVDMWAVGVIMLCILSRTYPFFRSPDDVTVLAEMISLFGSEEVKNVANRLGRNISI
;
A
#
# COMPACT_ATOMS: atom_id res chain seq x y z
N PHE A 1 37.34 -0.43 -21.47
CA PHE A 1 36.61 -1.04 -20.34
C PHE A 1 36.11 0.00 -19.34
N LEU A 2 36.99 0.86 -18.79
CA LEU A 2 36.58 1.94 -17.86
C LEU A 2 35.70 3.06 -18.49
N LEU A 3 35.81 3.31 -19.80
CA LEU A 3 34.95 4.28 -20.49
C LEU A 3 33.51 3.77 -20.70
N VAL A 4 33.32 2.46 -20.89
CA VAL A 4 31.99 1.85 -21.08
C VAL A 4 31.17 1.91 -19.78
N LEU A 5 31.83 1.75 -18.62
CA LEU A 5 31.17 1.91 -17.32
C LEU A 5 30.79 3.37 -17.02
N LYS A 6 31.58 4.35 -17.48
CA LYS A 6 31.21 5.77 -17.35
C LYS A 6 30.02 6.15 -18.23
N SER A 7 29.91 5.58 -19.43
CA SER A 7 28.73 5.75 -20.28
C SER A 7 27.48 5.11 -19.68
N PHE A 8 27.63 3.97 -18.99
CA PHE A 8 26.52 3.27 -18.34
C PHE A 8 26.06 3.95 -17.03
N GLN A 9 26.94 4.66 -16.32
CA GLN A 9 26.57 5.42 -15.12
C GLN A 9 25.87 6.77 -15.41
N GLN A 10 25.97 7.30 -16.64
CA GLN A 10 25.34 8.58 -16.99
C GLN A 10 23.83 8.42 -17.31
N GLU A 11 23.37 7.23 -17.75
CA GLU A 11 21.95 6.96 -18.02
C GLU A 11 21.12 6.73 -16.76
N VAL A 12 21.77 6.43 -15.62
CA VAL A 12 21.14 6.35 -14.29
C VAL A 12 21.24 7.70 -13.56
N SER A 13 21.22 8.81 -14.31
CA SER A 13 20.85 10.11 -13.75
C SER A 13 19.34 10.08 -13.55
N GLU A 14 18.96 9.66 -12.35
CA GLU A 14 17.61 9.66 -11.82
C GLU A 14 16.87 10.91 -12.28
N LYS A 15 15.92 10.75 -13.21
CA LYS A 15 14.81 11.68 -13.33
C LYS A 15 14.00 11.54 -12.05
N LEU A 16 14.47 12.17 -10.97
CA LEU A 16 13.63 12.43 -9.82
C LEU A 16 12.37 13.11 -10.37
N PRO A 17 11.18 12.54 -10.13
CA PRO A 17 9.95 13.15 -10.61
C PRO A 17 9.97 14.60 -10.17
N GLN A 18 9.77 15.54 -11.10
CA GLN A 18 9.73 16.96 -10.79
C GLN A 18 8.43 17.22 -10.01
N ILE A 19 8.49 16.97 -8.70
CA ILE A 19 7.38 17.16 -7.79
C ILE A 19 7.21 18.66 -7.59
N CYS A 20 6.02 19.19 -7.86
CA CYS A 20 5.77 20.63 -7.70
C CYS A 20 5.89 21.06 -6.23
N HIS A 21 6.23 22.32 -5.99
CA HIS A 21 6.38 22.88 -4.63
C HIS A 21 5.12 22.67 -3.75
N LYS A 22 3.92 22.64 -4.35
CA LYS A 22 2.66 22.33 -3.63
C LYS A 22 2.62 20.88 -3.11
N CYS A 23 3.17 19.93 -3.85
CA CYS A 23 3.25 18.53 -3.42
C CYS A 23 4.36 18.32 -2.39
N LEU A 24 5.49 19.03 -2.52
CA LEU A 24 6.59 19.00 -1.55
C LEU A 24 6.20 19.57 -0.18
N THR A 25 5.35 20.60 -0.16
CA THR A 25 4.87 21.23 1.10
C THR A 25 3.69 20.50 1.72
N ARG A 26 3.13 19.48 1.05
CA ARG A 26 1.99 18.72 1.56
C ARG A 26 2.44 17.86 2.74
N LYS A 27 1.92 18.15 3.93
CA LYS A 27 2.20 17.35 5.14
C LYS A 27 1.84 15.89 4.88
N ALA A 28 2.79 14.99 5.13
CA ALA A 28 2.52 13.55 5.12
C ALA A 28 1.44 13.26 6.16
N GLN A 29 0.37 12.60 5.75
CA GLN A 29 -0.72 12.30 6.67
C GLN A 29 -0.26 11.20 7.63
N ALA A 30 -0.12 11.57 8.89
CA ALA A 30 0.12 10.64 9.98
C ALA A 30 -1.21 9.99 10.36
N ALA A 31 -1.22 8.66 10.39
CA ALA A 31 -2.33 7.86 10.91
C ALA A 31 -1.73 6.73 11.75
N PRO A 32 -2.44 6.21 12.76
CA PRO A 32 -2.02 5.04 13.49
C PRO A 32 -1.71 3.90 12.50
N ARG A 33 -0.52 3.32 12.60
CA ARG A 33 -0.02 2.32 11.64
C ARG A 33 0.49 1.06 12.35
N ALA A 34 -0.07 0.79 13.53
CA ALA A 34 0.25 -0.39 14.31
C ALA A 34 -0.25 -1.67 13.60
N GLY A 35 0.42 -2.80 13.88
CA GLY A 35 0.05 -4.11 13.35
C GLY A 35 1.12 -4.74 12.45
N THR A 36 1.00 -6.05 12.26
CA THR A 36 1.92 -6.87 11.45
C THR A 36 1.67 -6.66 9.95
N PRO A 37 2.72 -6.48 9.12
CA PRO A 37 2.56 -6.46 7.66
C PRO A 37 1.77 -7.68 7.16
N GLY A 38 0.88 -7.46 6.20
CA GLY A 38 0.00 -8.50 5.64
C GLY A 38 -1.30 -8.75 6.42
N PHE A 39 -1.47 -8.21 7.63
CA PHE A 39 -2.72 -8.32 8.41
C PHE A 39 -3.45 -6.98 8.55
N ARG A 40 -2.92 -5.91 7.97
CA ARG A 40 -3.50 -4.56 8.07
C ARG A 40 -4.71 -4.43 7.14
N PRO A 41 -5.81 -3.85 7.61
CA PRO A 41 -6.99 -3.60 6.78
C PRO A 41 -6.78 -2.42 5.82
N PRO A 42 -7.61 -2.29 4.77
CA PRO A 42 -7.47 -1.25 3.75
C PRO A 42 -7.49 0.18 4.33
N GLU A 43 -8.25 0.47 5.38
CA GLU A 43 -8.29 1.78 6.02
C GLU A 43 -6.97 2.18 6.71
N VAL A 44 -6.21 1.20 7.22
CA VAL A 44 -4.88 1.43 7.79
C VAL A 44 -3.88 1.70 6.67
N LEU A 45 -3.94 0.93 5.58
CA LEU A 45 -3.10 1.13 4.39
C LEU A 45 -3.36 2.49 3.74
N LEU A 46 -4.62 2.93 3.74
CA LEU A 46 -5.08 4.22 3.24
C LEU A 46 -4.89 5.37 4.23
N LYS A 47 -4.25 5.11 5.38
CA LYS A 47 -3.93 6.10 6.42
C LYS A 47 -5.15 6.88 6.86
N TYR A 48 -6.24 6.17 7.13
CA TYR A 48 -7.45 6.73 7.73
C TYR A 48 -7.22 7.01 9.23
N PRO A 49 -7.53 8.22 9.73
CA PRO A 49 -7.21 8.60 11.11
C PRO A 49 -8.12 7.94 12.16
N HIS A 50 -9.35 7.57 11.82
CA HIS A 50 -10.35 7.06 12.77
C HIS A 50 -10.54 5.55 12.65
N GLN A 51 -9.56 4.78 13.13
CA GLN A 51 -9.64 3.32 13.15
C GLN A 51 -10.53 2.84 14.29
N THR A 52 -11.31 1.79 14.04
CA THR A 52 -12.22 1.17 15.02
C THR A 52 -11.77 -0.25 15.33
N THR A 53 -12.48 -0.96 16.20
CA THR A 53 -12.25 -2.40 16.47
C THR A 53 -12.48 -3.31 15.26
N ALA A 54 -13.00 -2.77 14.14
CA ALA A 54 -13.11 -3.51 12.88
C ALA A 54 -11.76 -3.98 12.33
N VAL A 55 -10.65 -3.33 12.73
CA VAL A 55 -9.29 -3.75 12.34
C VAL A 55 -8.94 -5.16 12.85
N ASP A 56 -9.45 -5.54 14.03
CA ASP A 56 -9.22 -6.87 14.60
C ASP A 56 -10.04 -7.93 13.85
N MET A 57 -11.28 -7.60 13.48
CA MET A 57 -12.14 -8.48 12.68
C MET A 57 -11.56 -8.74 11.29
N TRP A 58 -10.93 -7.73 10.69
CA TRP A 58 -10.18 -7.92 9.45
C TRP A 58 -9.03 -8.92 9.63
N ALA A 59 -8.21 -8.76 10.68
CA ALA A 59 -7.09 -9.66 10.94
C ALA A 59 -7.56 -11.11 11.12
N VAL A 60 -8.69 -11.33 11.80
CA VAL A 60 -9.34 -12.65 11.91
C VAL A 60 -9.71 -13.20 10.53
N GLY A 61 -10.27 -12.37 9.64
CA GLY A 61 -10.58 -12.76 8.26
C GLY A 61 -9.33 -13.19 7.47
N VAL A 62 -8.22 -12.47 7.61
CA VAL A 62 -6.94 -12.84 6.97
C VAL A 62 -6.40 -14.16 7.52
N ILE A 63 -6.48 -14.38 8.83
CA ILE A 63 -6.07 -15.65 9.47
C ILE A 63 -6.93 -16.81 8.93
N MET A 64 -8.24 -16.61 8.85
CA MET A 64 -9.17 -17.60 8.29
C MET A 64 -8.82 -17.92 6.82
N LEU A 65 -8.53 -16.89 6.02
CA LEU A 65 -8.08 -17.06 4.64
C LEU A 65 -6.77 -17.84 4.54
N CYS A 66 -5.81 -17.60 5.45
CA CYS A 66 -4.57 -18.37 5.53
C CYS A 66 -4.84 -19.85 5.81
N ILE A 67 -5.76 -20.16 6.73
CA ILE A 67 -6.14 -21.54 7.09
C ILE A 67 -6.78 -22.24 5.89
N LEU A 68 -7.77 -21.61 5.25
CA LEU A 68 -8.52 -22.18 4.14
C LEU A 68 -7.65 -22.37 2.88
N SER A 69 -6.75 -21.43 2.60
CA SER A 69 -5.82 -21.51 1.47
C SER A 69 -4.56 -22.33 1.76
N ARG A 70 -4.35 -22.74 3.02
CA ARG A 70 -3.10 -23.35 3.53
C ARG A 70 -1.85 -22.54 3.17
N THR A 71 -1.99 -21.21 3.06
CA THR A 71 -0.93 -20.30 2.65
C THR A 71 -0.70 -19.26 3.73
N TYR A 72 0.53 -19.16 4.24
CA TYR A 72 0.90 -18.20 5.29
C TYR A 72 2.28 -17.56 5.04
N PRO A 73 2.42 -16.23 5.21
CA PRO A 73 1.33 -15.25 5.25
C PRO A 73 0.65 -15.17 3.87
N PHE A 74 -0.67 -14.92 3.85
CA PHE A 74 -1.44 -14.82 2.60
C PHE A 74 -0.99 -13.61 1.78
N PHE A 75 -0.96 -12.42 2.41
CA PHE A 75 -0.36 -11.22 1.84
C PHE A 75 1.11 -11.15 2.26
N ARG A 76 2.03 -11.27 1.31
CA ARG A 76 3.49 -11.38 1.58
C ARG A 76 4.25 -10.09 1.37
N SER A 77 3.61 -9.12 0.73
CA SER A 77 4.27 -7.91 0.30
C SER A 77 4.71 -7.02 1.48
N PRO A 78 5.96 -6.51 1.49
CA PRO A 78 6.46 -5.66 2.56
C PRO A 78 5.90 -4.22 2.47
N ASP A 79 5.46 -3.81 1.29
CA ASP A 79 4.96 -2.47 1.00
C ASP A 79 3.43 -2.41 1.05
N ASP A 80 2.90 -1.43 1.78
CA ASP A 80 1.45 -1.21 1.91
C ASP A 80 0.74 -1.03 0.55
N VAL A 81 1.42 -0.46 -0.45
CA VAL A 81 0.87 -0.27 -1.80
C VAL A 81 0.71 -1.61 -2.52
N THR A 82 1.71 -2.49 -2.41
CA THR A 82 1.67 -3.80 -3.04
C THR A 82 0.67 -4.71 -2.34
N VAL A 83 0.55 -4.65 -1.01
CA VAL A 83 -0.53 -5.32 -0.28
C VAL A 83 -1.90 -4.84 -0.74
N LEU A 84 -2.08 -3.53 -0.93
CA LEU A 84 -3.34 -2.99 -1.45
C LEU A 84 -3.63 -3.50 -2.87
N ALA A 85 -2.62 -3.62 -3.72
CA ALA A 85 -2.76 -4.19 -5.07
C ALA A 85 -3.14 -5.69 -5.04
N GLU A 86 -2.58 -6.47 -4.10
CA GLU A 86 -3.00 -7.86 -3.86
C GLU A 86 -4.46 -7.93 -3.41
N MET A 87 -4.89 -7.03 -2.51
CA MET A 87 -6.30 -6.93 -2.10
C MET A 87 -7.22 -6.57 -3.27
N ILE A 88 -6.81 -5.64 -4.12
CA ILE A 88 -7.57 -5.26 -5.34
C ILE A 88 -7.72 -6.46 -6.28
N SER A 89 -6.67 -7.27 -6.41
CA SER A 89 -6.71 -8.47 -7.23
C SER A 89 -7.65 -9.54 -6.67
N LEU A 90 -7.80 -9.61 -5.34
CA LEU A 90 -8.66 -10.57 -4.66
C LEU A 90 -10.13 -10.15 -4.61
N PHE A 91 -10.40 -8.89 -4.23
CA PHE A 91 -11.76 -8.38 -3.99
C PHE A 91 -12.35 -7.62 -5.17
N GLY A 92 -11.52 -7.21 -6.14
CA GLY A 92 -11.91 -6.37 -7.27
C GLY A 92 -11.61 -4.89 -7.03
N SER A 93 -11.35 -4.17 -8.14
CA SER A 93 -11.00 -2.75 -8.14
C SER A 93 -12.12 -1.83 -7.70
N GLU A 94 -13.36 -2.12 -8.09
CA GLU A 94 -14.51 -1.27 -7.79
C GLU A 94 -14.84 -1.25 -6.30
N GLU A 95 -14.77 -2.39 -5.62
CA GLU A 95 -15.02 -2.47 -4.17
C GLU A 95 -13.97 -1.71 -3.37
N VAL A 96 -12.69 -1.84 -3.75
CA VAL A 96 -11.60 -1.12 -3.08
C VAL A 96 -11.68 0.39 -3.36
N LYS A 97 -12.06 0.81 -4.58
CA LYS A 97 -12.35 2.22 -4.90
C LYS A 97 -13.50 2.77 -4.05
N ASN A 98 -14.58 2.01 -3.89
CA ASN A 98 -15.72 2.38 -3.07
C ASN A 98 -15.33 2.59 -1.60
N VAL A 99 -14.55 1.66 -1.02
CA VAL A 99 -14.02 1.80 0.34
C VAL A 99 -13.13 3.04 0.44
N ALA A 100 -12.21 3.24 -0.49
CA ALA A 100 -11.33 4.40 -0.47
C ALA A 100 -12.11 5.72 -0.53
N ASN A 101 -13.10 5.83 -1.40
CA ASN A 101 -13.95 7.01 -1.53
C ASN A 101 -14.69 7.31 -0.22
N ARG A 102 -15.22 6.28 0.46
CA ARG A 102 -15.86 6.43 1.79
C ARG A 102 -14.89 6.93 2.86
N LEU A 103 -13.61 6.59 2.75
CA LEU A 103 -12.54 7.05 3.64
C LEU A 103 -11.96 8.41 3.22
N GLY A 104 -12.53 9.08 2.22
CA GLY A 104 -12.04 10.36 1.70
C GLY A 104 -10.73 10.25 0.93
N ARG A 105 -10.44 9.08 0.36
CA ARG A 105 -9.26 8.79 -0.46
C ARG A 105 -9.68 8.48 -1.89
N ASN A 106 -8.94 9.01 -2.86
CA ASN A 106 -9.11 8.64 -4.26
C ASN A 106 -7.92 7.76 -4.66
N ILE A 107 -8.22 6.57 -5.17
CA ILE A 107 -7.21 5.66 -5.73
C ILE A 107 -7.49 5.55 -7.22
N SER A 108 -6.55 6.01 -8.04
CA SER A 108 -6.53 5.79 -9.47
C SER A 108 -5.90 4.43 -9.74
N ILE A 109 -6.74 3.40 -9.87
CA ILE A 109 -6.39 2.03 -10.27
C ILE A 109 -7.04 1.69 -11.61
#